data_AF-A0A1R0X032-F1
#
_entry.id   AF-A0A1R0X032-F1
#
_cell.length_a   1.000
_cell.length_b   1.000
_cell.length_c   1.000
_cell.angle_alpha   90.00
_cell.angle_beta   90.00
_cell.angle_gamma   90.00
#
_symmetry.space_group_name_H-M   'P 1'
#
loop_
_entity.id
_entity.type
_entity.pdbx_description
1 polymer ?
#
loop_
_entity_poly.entity_id
_entity_poly.type
_entity_poly.pdbx_seq_one_letter_code
_entity_poly.pdbx_strand_id
1 'polypeptide(L)'
;MDKHTIVADLREEVAFWKTIEDDALLRGGEIDFSIYLFAARIRRGCQDQLLKVWDEIALNEFRNNRSNENQPTGLGAGRLNTNITNIITVSLSNVGGKSNAS
;
A
#
# COMPACT_ATOMS: atom_id res chain seq x y z
N MET A 1 15.36 4.12 -12.44
CA MET A 1 15.43 3.10 -11.37
C MET A 1 14.08 2.41 -11.34
N ASP A 2 14.06 1.09 -11.24
CA ASP A 2 12.82 0.31 -11.23
C ASP A 2 12.03 0.56 -9.93
N LYS A 3 10.71 0.71 -10.04
CA LYS A 3 9.85 1.04 -8.89
C LYS A 3 9.80 -0.11 -7.89
N HIS A 4 9.91 -1.36 -8.34
CA HIS A 4 9.96 -2.50 -7.42
C HIS A 4 11.27 -2.55 -6.63
N THR A 5 12.41 -2.16 -7.24
CA THR A 5 13.67 -1.96 -6.52
C THR A 5 13.54 -0.89 -5.44
N ILE A 6 12.94 0.27 -5.76
CA ILE A 6 12.72 1.35 -4.78
C ILE A 6 11.86 0.87 -3.60
N VAL A 7 10.81 0.07 -3.85
CA VAL A 7 9.99 -0.51 -2.78
C VAL A 7 10.79 -1.46 -1.90
N ALA A 8 11.66 -2.29 -2.48
CA ALA A 8 12.50 -3.21 -1.71
C ALA A 8 13.45 -2.45 -0.77
N ASP A 9 14.16 -1.45 -1.31
CA ASP A 9 15.09 -0.62 -0.55
C ASP A 9 14.38 0.12 0.59
N LEU A 10 13.20 0.71 0.32
CA LEU A 10 12.41 1.40 1.34
C LEU A 10 11.89 0.46 2.44
N ARG A 11 11.57 -0.80 2.10
CA ARG A 11 11.17 -1.80 3.11
C ARG A 11 12.33 -2.16 4.03
N GLU A 12 13.53 -2.30 3.48
CA GLU A 12 14.74 -2.58 4.26
C GLU A 12 15.06 -1.42 5.20
N GLU A 13 15.01 -0.18 4.70
CA GLU A 13 15.17 1.03 5.53
C GLU A 13 14.14 1.10 6.67
N VAL A 14 12.85 0.83 6.38
CA VAL A 14 11.81 0.79 7.43
C VAL A 14 12.14 -0.25 8.51
N ALA A 15 12.61 -1.43 8.13
CA ALA A 15 12.98 -2.49 9.07
C ALA A 15 14.21 -2.12 9.90
N PHE A 16 15.21 -1.50 9.26
CA PHE A 16 16.41 -1.01 9.92
C PHE A 16 16.08 0.03 11.00
N TRP A 17 15.33 1.08 10.64
CA TRP A 17 14.96 2.14 11.59
C TRP A 17 14.04 1.62 12.70
N LYS A 18 13.20 0.61 12.42
CA LYS A 18 12.40 -0.04 13.46
C LYS A 18 13.28 -0.78 14.48
N THR A 19 14.33 -1.45 14.00
CA THR A 19 15.28 -2.13 14.88
C THR A 19 16.00 -1.15 15.81
N ILE A 20 16.44 0.01 15.28
CA ILE A 20 17.06 1.07 16.09
C ILE A 20 16.08 1.65 17.11
N GLU A 21 14.83 1.90 16.68
CA GLU A 21 13.76 2.39 17.55
C GLU A 21 13.53 1.43 18.74
N ASP A 22 13.42 0.13 18.47
CA ASP A 22 13.16 -0.89 19.50
C ASP A 22 14.36 -1.07 20.45
N ASP A 23 15.59 -1.05 19.93
CA ASP A 23 16.82 -1.15 20.73
C ASP A 23 17.00 0.07 21.66
N ALA A 24 16.74 1.28 21.15
CA ALA A 24 16.77 2.50 21.94
C ALA A 24 15.70 2.49 23.04
N LEU A 25 14.47 2.07 22.71
CA LEU A 25 13.39 1.96 23.69
C LEU A 25 13.74 0.98 24.82
N LEU A 26 14.41 -0.13 24.49
CA LEU A 26 14.82 -1.15 25.46
C LEU A 26 15.91 -0.66 26.42
N ARG A 27 16.83 0.21 25.97
CA ARG A 27 17.87 0.79 26.83
C ARG A 27 17.34 1.85 27.80
N GLY A 28 16.37 2.67 27.38
CA GLY A 28 15.58 3.54 28.28
C GLY A 28 16.31 4.74 28.89
N GLY A 29 17.51 5.10 28.44
CA GLY A 29 18.21 6.32 28.85
C GLY A 29 17.71 7.59 28.13
N GLU A 30 18.05 8.78 28.64
CA GLU A 30 17.67 10.06 28.00
C GLU A 30 18.24 10.21 26.57
N ILE A 31 19.48 9.76 26.35
CA ILE A 31 20.09 9.72 25.02
C ILE A 31 19.33 8.74 24.12
N ASP A 32 18.95 7.58 24.66
CA ASP A 32 18.19 6.58 23.91
C ASP A 32 16.80 7.09 23.53
N PHE A 33 16.15 7.90 24.37
CA PHE A 33 14.88 8.52 24.01
C PHE A 33 15.02 9.47 22.80
N SER A 34 16.13 10.19 22.69
CA SER A 34 16.42 11.03 21.53
C SER A 34 16.68 10.20 20.27
N ILE A 35 17.40 9.08 20.39
CA ILE A 35 17.63 8.13 19.30
C ILE A 35 16.32 7.50 18.84
N TYR A 36 15.46 7.07 19.78
CA TYR A 36 14.13 6.54 19.52
C TYR A 36 13.29 7.52 18.70
N LEU A 37 13.18 8.78 19.14
CA LEU A 37 12.41 9.80 18.44
C LEU A 37 12.94 10.08 17.03
N PHE A 38 14.26 10.10 16.87
CA PHE A 38 14.90 10.28 15.57
C PHE A 38 14.58 9.10 14.63
N ALA A 39 14.81 7.87 15.09
CA ALA A 39 14.55 6.66 14.32
C ALA A 39 13.07 6.55 13.91
N ALA A 40 12.15 6.81 14.84
CA ALA A 40 10.72 6.81 14.57
C ALA A 40 10.33 7.85 13.49
N ARG A 41 10.94 9.03 13.50
CA ARG A 41 10.71 10.08 12.50
C ARG A 41 11.18 9.64 11.11
N ILE A 42 12.38 9.08 11.02
CA ILE A 42 12.93 8.61 9.73
C ILE A 42 12.08 7.45 9.20
N ARG A 43 11.78 6.46 10.05
CA ARG A 43 10.92 5.32 9.69
C ARG A 43 9.57 5.78 9.11
N ARG A 44 8.93 6.77 9.73
CA ARG A 44 7.67 7.33 9.23
C ARG A 44 7.85 7.97 7.84
N GLY A 45 8.94 8.71 7.63
CA GLY A 45 9.28 9.27 6.33
C GLY A 45 9.44 8.20 5.23
N CYS A 46 10.11 7.09 5.55
CA CYS A 46 10.26 5.96 4.63
C CYS A 46 8.90 5.30 4.34
N GLN A 47 8.03 5.14 5.34
CA GLN A 47 6.68 4.61 5.16
C GLN A 47 5.82 5.50 4.24
N ASP A 48 5.87 6.82 4.42
CA ASP A 48 5.14 7.77 3.58
C ASP A 48 5.63 7.72 2.12
N GLN A 49 6.94 7.56 1.90
CA GLN A 49 7.51 7.38 0.57
C GLN A 49 7.07 6.07 -0.07
N LEU A 50 7.08 4.98 0.70
CA LEU A 50 6.64 3.67 0.23
C LEU A 50 5.18 3.69 -0.20
N LEU A 51 4.32 4.38 0.56
CA LEU A 51 2.91 4.58 0.19
C LEU A 51 2.77 5.32 -1.15
N LYS A 52 3.54 6.40 -1.36
CA LYS A 52 3.53 7.13 -2.64
C LYS A 52 3.94 6.26 -3.81
N VAL A 53 4.98 5.44 -3.65
CA VAL A 53 5.43 4.55 -4.73
C VAL A 53 4.37 3.50 -5.05
N TRP A 54 3.67 2.96 -4.04
CA TRP A 54 2.54 2.07 -4.26
C TRP A 54 1.37 2.74 -4.98
N ASP A 55 0.99 3.95 -4.59
CA ASP A 55 -0.07 4.71 -5.27
C ASP A 55 0.27 4.91 -6.76
N GLU A 56 1.53 5.20 -7.06
CA GLU A 56 1.98 5.34 -8.45
C GLU A 56 1.97 4.03 -9.24
N ILE A 57 2.35 2.91 -8.61
CA ILE A 57 2.29 1.58 -9.24
C ILE A 57 0.83 1.24 -9.55
N ALA A 58 -0.07 1.40 -8.57
CA ALA A 58 -1.50 1.14 -8.74
C ALA A 58 -2.12 2.04 -9.82
N LEU A 59 -1.74 3.32 -9.88
CA LEU A 59 -2.20 4.24 -10.92
C LEU A 59 -1.70 3.83 -12.31
N ASN A 60 -0.45 3.38 -12.41
CA ASN A 60 0.11 2.89 -13.66
C ASN A 60 -0.60 1.62 -14.15
N GLU A 61 -0.88 0.68 -13.25
CA GLU A 61 -1.68 -0.52 -13.57
C GLU A 61 -3.09 -0.14 -14.02
N PHE A 62 -3.77 0.78 -13.32
CA PHE A 62 -5.09 1.28 -13.71
C PHE A 62 -5.09 1.90 -15.11
N ARG A 63 -4.07 2.71 -15.43
CA ARG A 63 -3.95 3.35 -16.75
C ARG A 63 -3.63 2.35 -17.86
N ASN A 64 -2.79 1.36 -17.59
CA ASN A 64 -2.33 0.37 -18.57
C ASN A 64 -3.35 -0.76 -18.79
N ASN A 65 -4.14 -1.13 -17.77
CA ASN A 65 -5.25 -2.08 -17.88
C ASN A 65 -6.52 -1.48 -18.50
N ARG A 66 -6.46 -0.26 -19.05
CA ARG A 66 -7.55 0.37 -19.82
C ARG A 66 -7.71 -0.23 -21.22
N SER A 67 -7.24 -1.45 -21.45
CA SER A 67 -7.43 -2.19 -22.69
C SER A 67 -8.82 -2.82 -22.71
N ASN A 68 -9.80 -2.06 -23.20
CA ASN A 68 -10.90 -2.52 -24.07
C ASN A 68 -11.50 -3.92 -23.81
N GLU A 69 -11.80 -4.27 -22.55
CA GLU A 69 -12.59 -5.46 -22.30
C GLU A 69 -14.06 -5.13 -22.59
N ASN A 70 -14.45 -5.31 -23.86
CA ASN A 70 -15.85 -5.32 -24.28
C ASN A 70 -16.54 -6.50 -23.60
N GLN A 71 -17.00 -6.30 -22.37
CA GLN A 71 -17.84 -7.27 -21.67
C GLN A 71 -19.17 -7.40 -22.43
N PRO A 72 -19.65 -8.63 -22.71
CA PRO A 72 -20.89 -8.84 -23.44
C PRO A 72 -22.06 -8.39 -22.55
N THR A 73 -22.61 -7.21 -22.84
CA THR A 73 -23.88 -6.77 -22.26
C THR A 73 -24.96 -7.74 -22.72
N GLY A 74 -25.54 -8.47 -21.77
CA GLY A 74 -26.76 -9.24 -21.99
C GLY A 74 -27.80 -8.40 -22.73
N LEU A 75 -28.46 -9.02 -23.70
CA LEU A 75 -29.45 -8.43 -24.60
C LEU A 75 -30.39 -7.45 -23.86
N GLY A 76 -30.35 -6.17 -24.25
CA GLY A 76 -31.44 -5.22 -23.99
C GLY A 76 -31.20 -4.07 -23.01
N ALA A 77 -30.06 -4.00 -22.29
CA ALA A 77 -29.77 -2.85 -21.44
C ALA A 77 -28.77 -1.91 -22.14
N GLY A 78 -29.24 -0.72 -22.53
CA GLY A 78 -28.40 0.35 -23.07
C GLY A 78 -27.14 0.58 -22.22
N ARG A 79 -26.06 1.00 -22.89
CA ARG A 79 -24.71 1.21 -22.33
C ARG A 79 -24.74 1.86 -20.95
N LEU A 80 -24.60 1.04 -19.91
CA LEU A 80 -24.35 1.47 -18.55
C LEU A 80 -22.84 1.75 -18.44
N ASN A 81 -22.46 2.99 -18.18
CA ASN A 81 -21.08 3.37 -17.88
C ASN A 81 -20.76 2.95 -16.43
N THR A 82 -20.58 1.64 -16.24
CA THR A 82 -20.37 0.93 -14.97
C THR A 82 -18.92 1.00 -14.47
N ASN A 83 -18.20 2.08 -14.77
CA ASN A 83 -16.81 2.25 -14.34
C ASN A 83 -16.64 2.39 -12.81
N ILE A 84 -17.71 2.69 -12.07
CA ILE A 84 -17.64 2.97 -10.62
C ILE A 84 -18.04 1.73 -9.77
N THR A 85 -18.83 0.81 -10.31
CA THR A 85 -19.51 -0.20 -9.47
C THR A 85 -18.75 -1.51 -9.31
N ASN A 86 -17.98 -1.96 -10.33
CA ASN A 86 -17.38 -3.30 -10.30
C ASN A 86 -16.09 -3.41 -9.46
N ILE A 87 -15.35 -2.32 -9.23
CA ILE A 87 -14.07 -2.40 -8.49
C ILE A 87 -14.30 -2.48 -6.97
N ILE A 88 -15.38 -1.89 -6.43
CA ILE A 88 -15.73 -2.06 -5.00
C ILE A 88 -15.94 -3.55 -4.69
N THR A 89 -16.57 -4.29 -5.61
CA THR A 89 -16.83 -5.73 -5.42
C THR A 89 -15.57 -6.58 -5.52
N VAL A 90 -14.63 -6.24 -6.41
CA VAL A 90 -13.37 -7.02 -6.60
C VAL A 90 -12.31 -6.68 -5.54
N SER A 91 -12.24 -5.43 -5.05
CA SER A 91 -11.35 -5.09 -3.95
C SER A 91 -11.77 -5.71 -2.62
N LEU A 92 -13.06 -5.99 -2.42
CA LEU A 92 -13.57 -6.68 -1.21
C LEU A 92 -13.40 -8.20 -1.26
N SER A 93 -13.32 -8.83 -2.45
CA SER A 93 -13.14 -10.28 -2.56
C SER A 93 -11.70 -10.75 -2.36
N ASN A 94 -10.71 -9.86 -2.55
CA ASN A 94 -9.29 -10.18 -2.34
C ASN A 94 -8.77 -9.86 -0.92
N VAL A 95 -9.55 -9.17 -0.09
CA VAL A 95 -9.25 -8.98 1.34
C VAL A 95 -10.16 -9.93 2.12
N GLY A 96 -9.62 -11.09 2.51
CA GLY A 96 -10.36 -12.19 3.14
C GLY A 96 -11.22 -11.80 4.34
N GLY A 97 -12.45 -11.39 4.07
CA GLY A 97 -13.52 -11.32 5.06
C GLY A 97 -14.08 -12.72 5.26
N LYS A 98 -13.59 -13.44 6.28
CA LYS A 98 -14.41 -14.46 6.94
C LYS A 98 -15.63 -13.74 7.51
N SER A 99 -16.77 -13.83 6.83
CA SER A 99 -18.05 -13.51 7.44
C SER A 99 -18.31 -14.57 8.52
N ASN A 100 -18.21 -14.17 9.79
CA ASN A 100 -18.90 -14.92 10.84
C ASN A 100 -20.40 -14.65 10.66
N ALA A 101 -21.05 -15.50 9.88
CA ALA A 101 -22.49 -15.68 9.93
C ALA A 101 -22.78 -16.82 10.92
N SER A 102 -23.13 -16.46 12.15
CA SER A 102 -23.96 -17.26 13.05
C SER A 102 -25.00 -16.34 13.67
#